data_AF-A0A6N3FA65-F1
#
_entry.id   AF-A0A6N3FA65-F1
#
_cell.length_a   1.000
_cell.length_b   1.000
_cell.length_c   1.000
_cell.angle_alpha   90.00
_cell.angle_beta   90.00
_cell.angle_gamma   90.00
#
_symmetry.space_group_name_H-M   'P 1'
#
loop_
_entity.id
_entity.type
_entity.pdbx_description
1 polymer ?
#
loop_
_entity_poly.entity_id
_entity_poly.type
_entity_poly.pdbx_seq_one_letter_code
_entity_poly.pdbx_strand_id
1 'polypeptide(L)'
;MPIRSSQAYYPALPQKLRNAEDDPAGEERPNYVQISDRREESTGWTLSARLDEAGFVSEEGHQLRGVQLLLNNIRMATTSSNTSSAPTYWESRELNAGRQILAKAEEGQGSGTWIQRFGDGETMDQSVMLEVPVNATPQATNYTGIIHWELSFVPEMD
;
A
#
# COMPACT_ATOMS: atom_id res chain seq x y z
N MET A 1 -0.98 -9.04 39.11
CA MET A 1 -0.82 -9.26 37.65
C MET A 1 -0.72 -7.90 36.99
N PRO A 2 0.46 -7.42 36.54
CA PRO A 2 0.50 -6.17 35.79
C PRO A 2 0.00 -6.44 34.37
N ILE A 3 -0.93 -5.62 33.89
CA ILE A 3 -1.41 -5.65 32.51
C ILE A 3 -0.24 -5.23 31.63
N ARG A 4 0.35 -6.17 30.88
CA ARG A 4 1.33 -5.83 29.85
C ARG A 4 0.55 -5.15 28.73
N SER A 5 0.77 -3.87 28.52
CA SER A 5 0.30 -3.21 27.31
C SER A 5 1.03 -3.83 26.12
N SER A 6 0.30 -4.48 25.22
CA SER A 6 0.85 -4.97 23.96
C SER A 6 0.48 -4.05 22.81
N GLN A 7 1.40 -3.95 21.86
CA GLN A 7 1.14 -3.40 20.54
C GLN A 7 0.04 -4.21 19.85
N ALA A 8 -0.84 -3.54 19.13
CA ALA A 8 -1.94 -4.18 18.42
C ALA A 8 -1.75 -4.03 16.90
N TYR A 9 -2.16 -5.05 16.16
CA TYR A 9 -2.11 -5.08 14.70
C TYR A 9 -3.50 -5.34 14.15
N TYR A 10 -3.91 -4.51 13.19
CA TYR A 10 -5.22 -4.61 12.54
C TYR A 10 -5.01 -4.82 11.05
N PRO A 11 -5.16 -6.05 10.54
CA PRO A 11 -5.01 -6.33 9.12
C PRO A 11 -6.16 -5.71 8.31
N ALA A 12 -5.83 -5.22 7.11
CA ALA A 12 -6.83 -4.88 6.11
C ALA A 12 -7.37 -6.16 5.47
N LEU A 13 -8.68 -6.20 5.20
CA LEU A 13 -9.28 -7.33 4.51
C LEU A 13 -8.78 -7.41 3.06
N PRO A 14 -8.66 -8.63 2.49
CA PRO A 14 -8.48 -8.82 1.06
C PRO A 14 -9.61 -8.18 0.24
N GLN A 15 -9.33 -7.85 -1.02
CA GLN A 15 -10.33 -7.32 -1.94
C GLN A 15 -11.26 -8.40 -2.43
N LYS A 16 -12.57 -8.17 -2.36
CA LYS A 16 -13.59 -9.06 -2.92
C LYS A 16 -13.95 -8.64 -4.34
N LEU A 17 -13.91 -9.55 -5.28
CA LEU A 17 -14.40 -9.32 -6.64
C LEU A 17 -15.89 -9.65 -6.70
N ARG A 18 -16.76 -8.64 -6.90
CA ARG A 18 -18.17 -8.89 -7.23
C ARG A 18 -18.23 -9.37 -8.69
N ASN A 19 -18.73 -10.59 -8.89
CA ASN A 19 -19.05 -11.24 -10.18
C ASN A 19 -17.90 -12.06 -10.82
N ALA A 20 -17.29 -12.96 -10.04
CA ALA A 20 -16.31 -13.90 -10.55
C ALA A 20 -16.94 -15.31 -10.61
N GLU A 21 -18.03 -15.47 -11.37
CA GLU A 21 -18.77 -16.77 -11.47
C GLU A 21 -17.88 -17.92 -11.99
N ASP A 22 -16.73 -17.61 -12.60
CA ASP A 22 -15.76 -18.58 -13.14
C ASP A 22 -14.30 -18.32 -12.67
N ASP A 23 -14.07 -17.67 -11.53
CA ASP A 23 -12.70 -17.39 -11.05
C ASP A 23 -12.14 -18.50 -10.15
N PRO A 24 -11.12 -19.25 -10.61
CA PRO A 24 -10.57 -20.40 -9.88
C PRO A 24 -9.76 -20.03 -8.63
N ALA A 25 -9.42 -18.75 -8.41
CA ALA A 25 -8.58 -18.32 -7.29
C ALA A 25 -9.37 -17.85 -6.05
N GLY A 26 -10.68 -18.16 -6.00
CA GLY A 26 -11.56 -17.71 -4.92
C GLY A 26 -11.88 -16.22 -5.05
N GLU A 27 -12.98 -15.81 -4.44
CA GLU A 27 -13.57 -14.46 -4.56
C GLU A 27 -12.66 -13.31 -4.08
N GLU A 28 -11.50 -13.62 -3.49
CA GLU A 28 -10.60 -12.69 -2.82
C GLU A 28 -9.26 -12.49 -3.54
N ARG A 29 -8.72 -11.27 -3.42
CA ARG A 29 -7.45 -10.84 -4.00
C ARG A 29 -6.64 -10.01 -3.01
N PRO A 30 -5.30 -10.04 -3.11
CA PRO A 30 -4.44 -9.06 -2.46
C PRO A 30 -4.89 -7.63 -2.71
N ASN A 31 -4.73 -6.76 -1.72
CA ASN A 31 -4.78 -5.32 -1.98
C ASN A 31 -3.69 -4.95 -2.99
N TYR A 32 -3.94 -3.99 -3.87
CA TYR A 32 -2.98 -3.62 -4.91
C TYR A 32 -3.13 -2.16 -5.37
N VAL A 33 -2.06 -1.66 -5.99
CA VAL A 33 -2.03 -0.45 -6.80
C VAL A 33 -1.74 -0.85 -8.25
N GLN A 34 -2.48 -0.28 -9.19
CA GLN A 34 -2.23 -0.47 -10.62
C GLN A 34 -1.75 0.83 -11.25
N ILE A 35 -0.63 0.78 -11.96
CA ILE A 35 -0.07 1.87 -12.74
C ILE A 35 -0.17 1.48 -14.21
N SER A 36 -0.57 2.41 -15.08
CA SER A 36 -0.59 2.19 -16.52
C SER A 36 0.05 3.37 -17.24
N ASP A 37 1.29 3.17 -17.67
CA ASP A 37 2.02 4.16 -18.46
C ASP A 37 1.91 3.81 -19.96
N ARG A 38 1.19 4.66 -20.70
CA ARG A 38 0.89 4.49 -22.13
C ARG A 38 1.49 5.61 -22.97
N ARG A 39 2.43 6.37 -22.42
CA ARG A 39 3.12 7.45 -23.14
C ARG A 39 4.03 6.86 -24.21
N GLU A 40 4.14 7.52 -25.35
CA GLU A 40 5.02 7.12 -26.45
C GLU A 40 6.50 7.21 -26.03
N GLU A 41 6.85 8.30 -25.35
CA GLU A 41 8.16 8.52 -24.74
C GLU A 41 8.02 8.49 -23.21
N SER A 42 8.24 7.31 -22.61
CA SER A 42 8.23 7.16 -21.15
C SER A 42 9.61 7.43 -20.57
N THR A 43 9.70 8.51 -19.78
CA THR A 43 10.89 8.89 -19.01
C THR A 43 10.91 8.27 -17.61
N GLY A 44 10.11 7.21 -17.38
CA GLY A 44 9.91 6.63 -16.06
C GLY A 44 8.82 7.32 -15.23
N TRP A 45 8.64 6.83 -14.00
CA TRP A 45 7.66 7.31 -13.03
C TRP A 45 8.04 6.90 -11.60
N THR A 46 7.60 7.67 -10.62
CA THR A 46 7.78 7.37 -9.20
C THR A 46 6.42 7.29 -8.52
N LEU A 47 6.11 6.14 -7.91
CA LEU A 47 4.97 5.97 -7.02
C LEU A 47 5.42 6.20 -5.58
N SER A 48 4.78 7.14 -4.90
CA SER A 48 4.96 7.36 -3.47
C SER A 48 3.64 7.47 -2.73
N ALA A 49 3.68 7.24 -1.42
CA ALA A 49 2.53 7.39 -0.55
C ALA A 49 2.94 7.92 0.83
N ARG A 50 1.96 8.50 1.53
CA ARG A 50 2.08 8.88 2.94
C ARG A 50 0.71 8.82 3.61
N LEU A 51 0.70 8.63 4.93
CA LEU A 51 -0.48 8.89 5.73
C LEU A 51 -0.71 10.40 5.83
N ASP A 52 -1.97 10.80 5.99
CA ASP A 52 -2.31 12.16 6.37
C ASP A 52 -1.66 12.55 7.71
N GLU A 53 -1.29 13.82 7.87
CA GLU A 53 -0.66 14.30 9.10
C GLU A 53 -1.58 14.19 10.32
N ALA A 54 -2.90 14.27 10.10
CA ALA A 54 -3.89 14.03 11.15
C ALA A 54 -3.93 12.56 11.60
N GLY A 55 -3.36 11.65 10.81
CA GLY A 55 -3.34 10.21 11.07
C GLY A 55 -4.73 9.59 10.95
N PHE A 56 -5.06 8.74 11.93
CA PHE A 56 -6.38 8.12 12.05
C PHE A 56 -7.20 8.89 13.09
N VAL A 57 -8.34 9.45 12.68
CA VAL A 57 -9.16 10.36 13.50
C VAL A 57 -10.58 9.84 13.64
N SER A 58 -11.16 9.94 14.84
CA SER A 58 -12.57 9.62 15.08
C SER A 58 -13.49 10.80 14.76
N GLU A 59 -14.80 10.56 14.65
CA GLU A 59 -15.78 11.63 14.44
C GLU A 59 -15.77 12.67 15.59
N GLU A 60 -15.41 12.24 16.81
CA GLU A 60 -15.27 13.12 17.98
C GLU A 60 -13.91 13.86 18.03
N GLY A 61 -13.04 13.67 17.03
CA GLY A 61 -11.73 14.33 16.94
C GLY A 61 -10.61 13.66 17.74
N HIS A 62 -10.81 12.44 18.26
CA HIS A 62 -9.73 11.68 18.87
C HIS A 62 -8.76 11.19 17.79
N GLN A 63 -7.46 11.29 18.06
CA GLN A 63 -6.42 10.81 17.14
C GLN A 63 -5.75 9.55 17.67
N LEU A 64 -5.52 8.56 16.80
CA LEU A 64 -4.57 7.47 17.08
C LEU A 64 -3.16 7.96 16.75
N ARG A 65 -2.41 8.33 17.79
CA ARG A 65 -1.05 8.86 17.63
C ARG A 65 -0.02 7.73 17.51
N GLY A 66 1.02 7.99 16.72
CA GLY A 66 2.15 7.06 16.55
C GLY A 66 1.84 5.80 15.75
N VAL A 67 0.68 5.74 15.10
CA VAL A 67 0.32 4.61 14.24
C VAL A 67 1.11 4.62 12.93
N GLN A 68 1.31 3.43 12.39
CA GLN A 68 1.92 3.24 11.07
C GLN A 68 1.17 2.18 10.28
N LEU A 69 1.14 2.32 8.96
CA LEU A 69 0.68 1.25 8.07
C LEU A 69 1.87 0.46 7.57
N LEU A 70 1.87 -0.83 7.86
CA LEU A 70 2.84 -1.80 7.37
C LEU A 70 2.33 -2.37 6.04
N LEU A 71 3.07 -2.15 4.97
CA LEU A 71 2.88 -2.75 3.66
C LEU A 71 3.94 -3.84 3.48
N ASN A 72 3.52 -5.10 3.48
CA ASN A 72 4.39 -6.27 3.44
C ASN A 72 4.09 -7.15 2.22
N ASN A 73 4.98 -8.11 1.96
CA ASN A 73 4.86 -9.08 0.86
C ASN A 73 4.58 -8.39 -0.49
N ILE A 74 5.18 -7.22 -0.69
CA ILE A 74 4.98 -6.43 -1.90
C ILE A 74 5.61 -7.19 -3.07
N ARG A 75 4.82 -7.36 -4.14
CA ARG A 75 5.28 -7.95 -5.39
C ARG A 75 4.83 -7.09 -6.56
N MET A 76 5.73 -6.93 -7.52
CA MET A 76 5.44 -6.25 -8.78
C MET A 76 5.07 -7.30 -9.84
N ALA A 77 3.94 -7.11 -10.52
CA ALA A 77 3.44 -8.01 -11.54
C ALA A 77 3.04 -7.23 -12.80
N THR A 78 3.10 -7.90 -13.95
CA THR A 78 2.63 -7.37 -15.23
C THR A 78 2.10 -8.50 -16.10
N THR A 79 1.49 -8.17 -17.23
CA THR A 79 1.04 -9.16 -18.23
C THR A 79 2.23 -9.74 -18.98
N SER A 80 2.14 -11.00 -19.42
CA SER A 80 3.18 -11.65 -20.24
C SER A 80 3.49 -10.95 -21.56
N SER A 81 2.56 -10.14 -22.08
CA SER A 81 2.78 -9.32 -23.28
C SER A 81 3.55 -8.02 -23.03
N ASN A 82 3.78 -7.64 -21.77
CA ASN A 82 4.56 -6.45 -21.46
C ASN A 82 6.05 -6.78 -21.54
N THR A 83 6.75 -6.13 -22.46
CA THR A 83 8.19 -6.32 -22.68
C THR A 83 9.05 -5.31 -21.93
N SER A 84 8.43 -4.38 -21.20
CA SER A 84 9.15 -3.37 -20.41
C SER A 84 9.87 -4.00 -19.23
N SER A 85 11.04 -3.46 -18.89
CA SER A 85 11.74 -3.85 -17.67
C SER A 85 10.93 -3.45 -16.43
N ALA A 86 10.97 -4.27 -15.39
CA ALA A 86 10.24 -3.99 -14.16
C ALA A 86 10.73 -2.71 -13.47
N PRO A 87 9.83 -1.91 -12.90
CA PRO A 87 10.23 -0.84 -11.99
C PRO A 87 10.93 -1.43 -10.77
N THR A 88 11.84 -0.67 -10.20
CA THR A 88 12.40 -0.96 -8.87
C THR A 88 11.30 -0.82 -7.81
N TYR A 89 11.26 -1.75 -6.87
CA TYR A 89 10.34 -1.74 -5.75
C TYR A 89 10.98 -2.41 -4.53
N TRP A 90 10.30 -2.33 -3.39
CA TRP A 90 10.72 -2.97 -2.15
C TRP A 90 9.67 -3.96 -1.68
N GLU A 91 10.09 -5.06 -1.06
CA GLU A 91 9.19 -6.11 -0.57
C GLU A 91 8.39 -5.69 0.67
N SER A 92 8.87 -4.67 1.41
CA SER A 92 8.16 -4.06 2.52
C SER A 92 8.40 -2.56 2.64
N ARG A 93 7.39 -1.86 3.17
CA ARG A 93 7.34 -0.40 3.38
C ARG A 93 6.48 -0.06 4.59
N GLU A 94 6.88 0.97 5.32
CA GLU A 94 6.10 1.53 6.42
C GLU A 94 5.60 2.91 6.01
N LEU A 95 4.29 3.13 6.01
CA LEU A 95 3.71 4.45 5.78
C LEU A 95 3.42 5.13 7.11
N ASN A 96 3.95 6.34 7.24
CA ASN A 96 3.65 7.32 8.27
C ASN A 96 3.38 8.67 7.58
N ALA A 97 3.37 9.77 8.31
CA ALA A 97 3.12 11.10 7.73
C ALA A 97 4.17 11.53 6.68
N GLY A 98 5.37 10.95 6.71
CA GLY A 98 6.43 11.20 5.75
C GLY A 98 6.19 10.50 4.40
N ARG A 99 6.58 11.17 3.30
CA ARG A 99 6.54 10.60 1.95
C ARG A 99 7.45 9.38 1.84
N GLN A 100 6.92 8.26 1.35
CA GLN A 100 7.64 7.02 1.10
C GLN A 100 7.54 6.61 -0.36
N ILE A 101 8.68 6.38 -1.00
CA ILE A 101 8.71 5.83 -2.36
C ILE A 101 8.44 4.33 -2.29
N LEU A 102 7.46 3.88 -3.07
CA LEU A 102 6.99 2.49 -3.13
C LEU A 102 7.47 1.75 -4.38
N ALA A 103 7.57 2.46 -5.49
CA ALA A 103 8.13 1.94 -6.73
C ALA A 103 8.69 3.09 -7.59
N LYS A 104 9.74 2.79 -8.35
CA LYS A 104 10.41 3.73 -9.26
C LYS A 104 10.73 3.04 -10.58
N ALA A 105 10.23 3.59 -11.67
CA ALA A 105 10.64 3.26 -13.03
C ALA A 105 11.59 4.35 -13.52
N GLU A 106 12.76 3.94 -14.02
CA GLU A 106 13.65 4.81 -14.79
C GLU A 106 13.28 4.76 -16.29
N GLU A 107 13.98 5.53 -17.12
CA GLU A 107 13.87 5.42 -18.58
C GLU A 107 14.09 3.96 -19.04
N GLY A 108 13.20 3.47 -19.91
CA GLY A 108 13.20 2.08 -20.37
C GLY A 108 12.60 1.05 -19.40
N GLN A 109 12.09 1.49 -18.24
CA GLN A 109 11.35 0.66 -17.28
C GLN A 109 9.90 1.12 -17.14
N GLY A 110 9.04 0.26 -16.60
CA GLY A 110 7.74 0.67 -16.07
C GLY A 110 6.69 1.10 -17.10
N SER A 111 6.98 1.02 -18.41
CA SER A 111 5.97 1.22 -19.45
C SER A 111 4.96 0.05 -19.47
N GLY A 112 3.77 0.30 -20.00
CA GLY A 112 2.66 -0.66 -19.96
C GLY A 112 1.95 -0.65 -18.60
N THR A 113 1.32 -1.77 -18.26
CA THR A 113 0.52 -1.90 -17.03
C THR A 113 1.26 -2.72 -15.99
N TRP A 114 1.41 -2.17 -14.79
CA TRP A 114 2.09 -2.76 -13.65
C TRP A 114 1.16 -2.81 -12.44
N ILE A 115 1.18 -3.92 -11.72
CA ILE A 115 0.40 -4.14 -10.50
C ILE A 115 1.39 -4.33 -9.35
N GLN A 116 1.37 -3.40 -8.40
CA GLN A 116 2.03 -3.58 -7.10
C GLN A 116 1.00 -4.19 -6.14
N ARG A 117 1.10 -5.50 -5.88
CA ARG A 117 0.22 -6.23 -4.97
C ARG A 117 0.86 -6.44 -3.60
N PHE A 118 0.04 -6.43 -2.55
CA PHE A 118 0.42 -6.67 -1.16
C PHE A 118 0.01 -8.09 -0.75
N GLY A 119 0.93 -9.04 -0.86
CA GLY A 119 0.67 -10.46 -0.63
C GLY A 119 0.13 -11.20 -1.85
N ASP A 120 -0.14 -12.49 -1.66
CA ASP A 120 -0.75 -13.45 -2.59
C ASP A 120 -1.93 -14.18 -1.93
N GLY A 121 -2.42 -15.27 -2.53
CA GLY A 121 -3.54 -16.03 -1.99
C GLY A 121 -3.31 -16.62 -0.60
N GLU A 122 -2.06 -16.74 -0.14
CA GLU A 122 -1.72 -17.25 1.20
C GLU A 122 -1.47 -16.13 2.22
N THR A 123 -1.05 -14.95 1.76
CA THR A 123 -0.53 -13.87 2.63
C THR A 123 -1.35 -12.57 2.58
N MET A 124 -2.36 -12.47 1.71
CA MET A 124 -3.13 -11.25 1.45
C MET A 124 -3.83 -10.65 2.68
N ASP A 125 -4.21 -11.48 3.65
CA ASP A 125 -4.90 -11.09 4.87
C ASP A 125 -3.96 -10.51 5.96
N GLN A 126 -2.64 -10.55 5.74
CA GLN A 126 -1.64 -10.04 6.68
C GLN A 126 -0.61 -9.11 6.02
N SER A 127 -0.86 -8.71 4.78
CA SER A 127 0.10 -7.93 3.98
C SER A 127 -0.11 -6.42 4.03
N VAL A 128 -1.25 -5.96 4.54
CA VAL A 128 -1.50 -4.55 4.86
C VAL A 128 -2.01 -4.50 6.30
N MET A 129 -1.27 -3.87 7.20
CA MET A 129 -1.61 -3.85 8.62
C MET A 129 -1.48 -2.44 9.20
N LEU A 130 -2.48 -2.03 9.99
CA LEU A 130 -2.32 -0.89 10.89
C LEU A 130 -1.68 -1.38 12.19
N GLU A 131 -0.50 -0.85 12.48
CA GLU A 131 0.15 -1.03 13.78
C GLU A 131 -0.25 0.11 14.70
N VAL A 132 -0.83 -0.25 15.86
CA VAL A 132 -1.20 0.68 16.92
C VAL A 132 -0.28 0.47 18.11
N PRO A 133 0.59 1.44 18.43
CA PRO A 133 1.53 1.29 19.52
C PRO A 133 0.82 1.36 20.88
N VAL A 134 1.48 0.79 21.88
CA VAL A 134 1.02 0.76 23.28
C VAL A 134 0.59 2.13 23.82
N ASN A 135 1.30 3.19 23.43
CA ASN A 135 1.08 4.55 23.91
C ASN A 135 0.04 5.33 23.09
N ALA A 136 -0.66 4.70 22.15
CA ALA A 136 -1.69 5.34 21.34
C ALA A 136 -2.95 5.73 22.14
N THR A 137 -3.20 5.09 23.29
CA THR A 137 -4.34 5.38 24.19
C THR A 137 -5.69 5.51 23.46
N PRO A 138 -6.11 4.51 22.66
CA PRO A 138 -7.32 4.59 21.85
C PRO A 138 -8.57 4.73 22.71
N GLN A 139 -9.56 5.48 22.21
CA GLN A 139 -10.91 5.53 22.75
C GLN A 139 -11.78 4.46 22.08
N ALA A 140 -12.86 4.05 22.74
CA ALA A 140 -13.81 3.07 22.19
C ALA A 140 -14.72 3.72 21.12
N THR A 141 -14.13 4.06 19.98
CA THR A 141 -14.75 4.70 18.81
C THR A 141 -14.14 4.19 17.51
N ASN A 142 -14.68 4.59 16.38
CA ASN A 142 -14.14 4.29 15.06
C ASN A 142 -13.16 5.38 14.64
N TYR A 143 -12.08 4.98 13.96
CA TYR A 143 -11.08 5.91 13.44
C TYR A 143 -10.92 5.74 11.93
N THR A 144 -10.81 6.85 11.22
CA THR A 144 -10.60 6.89 9.77
C THR A 144 -9.28 7.60 9.47
N GLY A 145 -8.47 7.01 8.61
CA GLY A 145 -7.24 7.62 8.10
C GLY A 145 -7.31 7.79 6.59
N ILE A 146 -6.51 8.73 6.07
CA ILE A 146 -6.36 8.96 4.63
C ILE A 146 -4.93 8.60 4.23
N ILE A 147 -4.77 7.82 3.17
CA ILE A 147 -3.49 7.59 2.50
C ILE A 147 -3.46 8.50 1.27
N HIS A 148 -2.48 9.39 1.21
CA HIS A 148 -2.22 10.22 0.04
C HIS A 148 -1.26 9.46 -0.88
N TRP A 149 -1.70 9.26 -2.12
CA TRP A 149 -0.91 8.62 -3.17
C TRP A 149 -0.45 9.67 -4.18
N GLU A 150 0.81 9.60 -4.57
CA GLU A 150 1.41 10.48 -5.58
C GLU A 150 2.10 9.64 -6.64
N LEU A 151 1.74 9.89 -7.90
CA LEU A 151 2.44 9.34 -9.06
C LEU A 151 3.08 10.52 -9.80
N SER A 152 4.42 10.57 -9.79
CA SER A 152 5.19 11.60 -10.47
C SER A 152 5.90 11.04 -11.70
N PHE A 153 6.13 11.91 -12.68
CA PHE A 153 6.80 11.60 -13.95
C PHE A 153 8.05 12.47 -14.16
N VAL A 154 8.41 13.24 -13.15
CA VAL A 154 9.52 14.19 -13.19
C VAL A 154 10.79 13.43 -12.82
N PRO A 155 11.86 13.49 -13.62
CA PRO A 155 13.17 12.99 -13.21
C PRO A 155 13.54 13.64 -11.88
N GLU A 156 13.91 12.86 -10.86
CA GLU A 156 14.54 13.43 -9.68
C GLU A 156 15.86 14.04 -10.15
N MET A 157 15.98 15.37 -10.08
CA MET A 157 17.28 16.02 -10.21
C MET A 157 18.06 15.68 -8.94
N ASP A 158 19.14 14.91 -9.10
CA ASP A 158 20.18 14.72 -8.08
C ASP A 158 20.76 16.07 -7.60
#